data_AF-A0A2P5YAR7-F1
#
_entry.id   AF-A0A2P5YAR7-F1
#
_cell.length_a   1.000
_cell.length_b   1.000
_cell.length_c   1.000
_cell.angle_alpha   90.00
_cell.angle_beta   90.00
_cell.angle_gamma   90.00
#
_symmetry.space_group_name_H-M   'P 1'
#
loop_
_entity.id
_entity.type
_entity.pdbx_description
1 polymer ?
#
loop_
_entity_poly.entity_id
_entity_poly.type
_entity_poly.pdbx_seq_one_letter_code
_entity_poly.pdbx_strand_id
1 'polypeptide(L)'
;MSGKKIMLAYITTDSARKTTYKKRTKGLVKKVWPSLEDARRLLSEFKKLPLSKQNNKMVNQESFLEQSLAKATDQQLRKLREENRQKELKELGRLVKQNWTDIDDMVRVLTKASGS
;
A
#
# COMPACT_ATOMS: atom_id res chain seq x y z
N MET A 1 -52.96 19.00 -10.17
CA MET A 1 -51.77 19.87 -10.29
C MET A 1 -50.52 19.00 -10.40
N SER A 2 -50.07 18.74 -11.63
CA SER A 2 -48.86 17.95 -11.89
C SER A 2 -47.62 18.80 -11.56
N GLY A 3 -46.79 18.34 -10.62
CA GLY A 3 -45.53 19.02 -10.30
C GLY A 3 -44.51 18.85 -11.43
N LYS A 4 -43.83 19.93 -11.82
CA LYS A 4 -42.69 19.84 -12.76
C LYS A 4 -41.57 18.99 -12.13
N LYS A 5 -41.12 17.96 -12.84
CA LYS A 5 -39.96 17.14 -12.45
C LYS A 5 -38.70 18.03 -12.44
N ILE A 6 -38.05 18.13 -11.29
CA ILE A 6 -36.86 18.96 -11.10
C ILE A 6 -35.61 18.11 -11.34
N MET A 7 -34.65 18.63 -12.11
CA MET A 7 -33.32 18.02 -12.28
C MET A 7 -32.46 18.27 -11.04
N LEU A 8 -31.65 17.28 -10.63
CA LEU A 8 -30.69 17.41 -9.52
C LEU A 8 -29.49 18.26 -9.95
N ALA A 9 -29.68 19.58 -9.98
CA ALA A 9 -28.67 20.58 -10.29
C ALA A 9 -28.70 21.73 -9.27
N TYR A 10 -27.64 22.53 -9.23
CA TYR A 10 -27.58 23.71 -8.37
C TYR A 10 -28.64 24.75 -8.78
N ILE A 11 -29.40 25.24 -7.79
CA ILE A 11 -30.39 26.30 -8.01
C ILE A 11 -29.66 27.64 -7.94
N THR A 12 -29.49 28.30 -9.07
CA THR A 12 -28.79 29.60 -9.20
C THR A 12 -29.51 30.72 -8.45
N THR A 13 -30.84 30.80 -8.61
CA THR A 13 -31.68 31.81 -7.96
C THR A 13 -31.70 31.66 -6.44
N ASP A 14 -31.23 32.68 -5.71
CA ASP A 14 -31.07 32.62 -4.25
C ASP A 14 -32.41 32.46 -3.50
N SER A 15 -33.46 33.17 -3.89
CA SER A 15 -34.78 33.07 -3.27
C SER A 15 -35.40 31.67 -3.43
N ALA A 16 -35.30 31.09 -4.63
CA ALA A 16 -35.75 29.71 -4.92
C ALA A 16 -34.92 28.66 -4.18
N ARG A 17 -33.59 28.87 -4.07
CA ARG A 17 -32.69 28.00 -3.31
C ARG A 17 -33.03 28.02 -1.82
N LYS A 18 -33.21 29.20 -1.20
CA LYS A 18 -33.55 29.34 0.22
C LYS A 18 -34.90 28.71 0.58
N THR A 19 -35.92 28.94 -0.24
CA THR A 19 -37.25 28.34 -0.02
C THR A 19 -37.24 26.83 -0.20
N THR A 20 -36.53 26.33 -1.21
CA THR A 20 -36.35 24.90 -1.46
C THR A 20 -35.58 24.23 -0.33
N TYR A 21 -34.50 24.86 0.16
CA TYR A 21 -33.73 24.39 1.31
C TYR A 21 -34.64 24.19 2.53
N LYS A 22 -35.40 25.21 2.97
CA LYS A 22 -36.31 25.11 4.13
C LYS A 22 -37.35 23.99 3.97
N LYS A 23 -37.93 23.82 2.78
CA LYS A 23 -38.92 22.77 2.50
C LYS A 23 -38.30 21.38 2.58
N ARG A 24 -37.13 21.18 1.95
CA ARG A 24 -36.46 19.88 1.88
C ARG A 24 -35.83 19.48 3.21
N THR A 25 -35.20 20.41 3.93
CA THR A 25 -34.59 20.13 5.24
C THR A 25 -35.63 19.69 6.27
N LYS A 26 -36.82 20.29 6.28
CA LYS A 26 -37.92 19.87 7.17
C LYS A 26 -38.30 18.38 7.00
N GLY A 27 -38.29 17.87 5.77
CA GLY A 27 -38.53 16.46 5.48
C GLY A 27 -37.33 15.56 5.77
N LEU A 28 -36.11 16.08 5.60
CA LEU A 28 -34.86 15.38 5.89
C LEU A 28 -34.65 15.17 7.39
N VAL A 29 -34.90 16.17 8.24
CA VAL A 29 -34.68 16.08 9.70
C VAL A 29 -35.39 14.87 10.33
N LYS A 30 -36.57 14.49 9.82
CA LYS A 30 -37.31 13.29 10.29
C LYS A 30 -36.67 11.95 9.89
N LYS A 31 -35.75 11.96 8.91
CA LYS A 31 -35.07 10.78 8.36
C LYS A 31 -33.58 10.73 8.73
N VAL A 32 -33.07 11.76 9.41
CA VAL A 32 -31.67 11.81 9.83
C VAL A 32 -31.50 10.89 11.03
N TRP A 33 -30.63 9.90 10.87
CA TRP A 33 -30.16 9.03 11.93
C TRP A 33 -28.62 9.13 11.99
N PRO A 34 -28.02 9.23 13.19
CA PRO A 34 -28.66 9.41 14.50
C PRO A 34 -29.36 10.78 14.62
N SER A 35 -30.22 10.94 15.64
CA SER A 35 -30.83 12.24 15.93
C SER A 35 -29.74 13.30 16.18
N LEU A 36 -30.05 14.59 16.05
CA LEU A 36 -29.04 15.64 16.28
C LEU A 36 -28.44 15.57 17.69
N GLU A 37 -29.26 15.23 18.68
CA GLU A 37 -28.85 15.10 20.07
C GLU A 37 -27.99 13.83 20.29
N ASP A 38 -28.40 12.70 19.72
CA ASP A 38 -27.60 11.47 19.73
C ASP A 38 -26.26 11.67 19.01
N ALA A 39 -26.25 12.34 17.85
CA ALA A 39 -25.04 12.66 17.11
C ALA A 39 -24.08 13.52 17.95
N ARG A 40 -24.62 14.54 18.64
CA ARG A 40 -23.82 15.37 19.56
C ARG A 40 -23.28 14.57 20.73
N ARG A 41 -24.09 13.70 21.34
CA ARG A 41 -23.66 12.79 22.41
C ARG A 41 -22.53 11.88 21.93
N LEU A 42 -22.73 11.20 20.80
CA LEU A 42 -21.74 10.31 20.21
C LEU A 42 -20.43 11.03 19.89
N LEU A 43 -20.50 12.24 19.31
CA LEU A 43 -19.31 13.06 19.04
C LEU A 43 -18.60 13.49 20.33
N SER A 44 -19.34 13.83 21.38
CA SER A 44 -18.78 14.17 22.69
C SER A 44 -18.08 12.96 23.31
N GLU A 45 -18.74 11.81 23.36
CA GLU A 45 -18.16 10.56 23.88
C GLU A 45 -16.92 10.15 23.07
N PHE A 46 -16.97 10.25 21.74
CA PHE A 46 -15.83 9.99 20.88
C PHE A 46 -14.64 10.89 21.22
N LYS A 47 -14.87 12.20 21.41
CA LYS A 47 -13.82 13.17 21.77
C LYS A 47 -13.21 12.95 23.15
N LYS A 48 -13.91 12.28 24.07
CA LYS A 48 -13.38 11.90 25.39
C LYS A 48 -12.44 10.70 25.35
N LEU A 49 -12.47 9.90 24.27
CA LEU A 49 -11.60 8.74 24.14
C LEU A 49 -10.14 9.17 23.94
N PRO A 50 -9.16 8.38 24.41
CA PRO A 50 -7.75 8.60 24.07
C PRO A 50 -7.52 8.63 22.55
N LEU A 51 -6.54 9.40 22.09
CA LEU A 51 -6.20 9.52 20.66
C LEU A 51 -6.01 8.15 19.99
N SER A 52 -5.35 7.20 20.67
CA SER A 52 -5.13 5.82 20.20
C SER A 52 -6.40 5.01 19.94
N LYS A 53 -7.52 5.38 20.59
CA LYS A 53 -8.84 4.78 20.37
C LYS A 53 -9.63 5.54 19.31
N GLN A 54 -9.51 6.87 19.28
CA GLN A 54 -10.12 7.69 18.24
C GLN A 54 -9.58 7.36 16.84
N ASN A 55 -8.27 7.15 16.74
CA ASN A 55 -7.57 6.85 15.49
C ASN A 55 -7.29 5.35 15.31
N ASN A 56 -7.95 4.47 16.06
CA ASN A 56 -7.71 3.04 15.95
C ASN A 56 -8.01 2.56 14.52
N LYS A 57 -7.04 1.87 13.90
CA LYS A 57 -7.04 1.47 12.47
C LYS A 57 -6.97 2.63 11.46
N MET A 58 -6.74 3.85 11.92
CA MET A 58 -6.47 4.98 11.04
C MET A 58 -5.01 4.92 10.63
N VAL A 59 -4.75 4.58 9.36
CA VAL A 59 -3.43 4.71 8.76
C VAL A 59 -3.35 6.12 8.18
N ASN A 60 -2.35 6.89 8.61
CA ASN A 60 -2.12 8.21 8.03
C ASN A 60 -1.35 8.05 6.70
N GLN A 61 -1.47 9.04 5.82
CA GLN A 61 -0.87 8.95 4.49
C GLN A 61 0.66 8.81 4.57
N GLU A 62 1.29 9.46 5.54
CA GLU A 62 2.74 9.41 5.77
C GLU A 62 3.23 8.01 6.14
N SER A 63 2.66 7.39 7.17
CA SER A 63 3.02 6.05 7.63
C SER A 63 2.69 4.97 6.60
N PHE A 64 1.63 5.17 5.81
CA PHE A 64 1.37 4.31 4.65
C PHE A 64 2.50 4.42 3.63
N LEU A 65 2.89 5.64 3.25
CA LEU A 65 3.96 5.86 2.27
C LEU A 65 5.30 5.33 2.78
N GLU A 66 5.65 5.56 4.04
CA GLU A 66 6.85 5.01 4.68
C GLU A 66 6.86 3.48 4.63
N GLN A 67 5.74 2.83 4.98
CA GLN A 67 5.63 1.37 4.93
C GLN A 67 5.73 0.83 3.50
N SER A 68 5.13 1.52 2.53
CA SER A 68 5.22 1.15 1.11
C SER A 68 6.63 1.30 0.57
N LEU A 69 7.33 2.38 0.92
CA LEU A 69 8.73 2.59 0.55
C LEU A 69 9.63 1.54 1.18
N ALA A 70 9.47 1.23 2.48
CA ALA A 70 10.24 0.20 3.16
C ALA A 70 10.07 -1.17 2.49
N LYS A 71 8.83 -1.57 2.17
CA LYS A 71 8.54 -2.82 1.47
C LYS A 71 9.18 -2.87 0.07
N ALA A 72 9.12 -1.77 -0.67
CA ALA A 72 9.74 -1.68 -2.00
C ALA A 72 11.27 -1.84 -1.91
N THR A 73 11.89 -1.14 -0.96
CA THR A 73 13.34 -1.22 -0.69
C THR A 73 13.75 -2.63 -0.26
N ASP A 74 13.02 -3.26 0.67
CA ASP A 74 13.29 -4.63 1.11
C ASP A 74 13.20 -5.63 -0.05
N GLN A 75 12.22 -5.48 -0.93
CA GLN A 75 12.09 -6.33 -2.11
C GLN A 75 13.27 -6.15 -3.08
N GLN A 76 13.70 -4.91 -3.32
CA GLN A 76 14.87 -4.62 -4.15
C GLN A 76 16.15 -5.20 -3.55
N LEU A 77 16.36 -5.04 -2.23
CA LEU A 77 17.51 -5.60 -1.53
C LEU A 77 17.56 -7.12 -1.59
N ARG A 78 16.41 -7.81 -1.42
CA ARG A 78 16.32 -9.27 -1.54
C ARG A 78 16.73 -9.73 -2.94
N LYS A 79 16.26 -9.05 -3.98
CA LYS A 79 16.60 -9.37 -5.37
C LYS A 79 18.09 -9.18 -5.63
N LEU A 80 18.66 -8.05 -5.20
CA LEU A 80 20.09 -7.76 -5.37
C LEU A 80 20.97 -8.78 -4.65
N ARG A 81 20.60 -9.19 -3.42
CA ARG A 81 21.31 -10.23 -2.67
C ARG A 81 21.32 -11.56 -3.42
N GLU A 82 20.19 -11.96 -3.99
CA GLU A 82 20.10 -13.20 -4.75
C GLU A 82 20.92 -13.11 -6.05
N GLU A 83 20.82 -12.02 -6.80
CA GLU A 83 21.63 -11.80 -8.01
C GLU A 83 23.14 -11.85 -7.71
N ASN A 84 23.56 -11.24 -6.60
CA ASN A 84 24.97 -11.29 -6.18
C ASN A 84 25.40 -12.72 -5.81
N ARG A 85 24.57 -13.45 -5.06
CA ARG A 85 24.82 -14.85 -4.73
C ARG A 85 24.96 -15.73 -5.98
N GLN A 86 24.12 -15.50 -6.99
CA GLN A 86 24.20 -16.22 -8.27
C GLN A 86 25.49 -15.93 -9.03
N LYS A 87 25.95 -14.66 -9.02
CA LYS A 87 27.22 -14.27 -9.62
C LYS A 87 28.41 -14.93 -8.91
N GLU A 88 28.42 -14.93 -7.58
CA GLU A 88 29.45 -15.60 -6.78
C GLU A 88 29.50 -17.10 -7.07
N LEU A 89 28.34 -17.79 -7.07
CA LEU A 89 28.27 -19.21 -7.38
C LEU A 89 28.76 -19.53 -8.80
N LYS A 90 28.44 -18.67 -9.77
CA LYS A 90 28.91 -18.84 -11.15
C LYS A 90 30.42 -18.69 -11.26
N GLU A 91 31.00 -17.70 -10.62
CA GLU A 91 32.46 -17.52 -10.61
C GLU A 91 33.18 -18.65 -9.87
N LEU A 92 32.67 -19.07 -8.71
CA LEU A 92 33.21 -20.22 -8.00
C LEU A 92 33.12 -21.50 -8.84
N GLY A 93 31.99 -21.74 -9.51
CA GLY A 93 31.83 -22.86 -10.43
C GLY A 93 32.83 -22.83 -11.59
N ARG A 94 33.10 -21.65 -12.15
CA ARG A 94 34.12 -21.45 -13.19
C ARG A 94 35.52 -21.79 -12.67
N LEU A 95 35.87 -21.31 -11.48
CA LEU A 95 37.17 -21.57 -10.84
C LEU A 95 37.35 -23.05 -10.50
N VAL A 96 36.33 -23.69 -9.94
CA VAL A 96 36.37 -25.14 -9.62
C VAL A 96 36.54 -25.95 -10.89
N LYS A 97 35.82 -25.61 -11.97
CA LYS A 97 35.96 -26.29 -13.25
C LYS A 97 37.37 -26.15 -13.83
N GLN A 98 37.94 -24.94 -13.79
CA GLN A 98 39.31 -24.68 -14.25
C GLN A 98 40.34 -25.46 -13.43
N ASN A 99 40.22 -25.43 -12.10
CA ASN A 99 41.14 -26.16 -11.23
C ASN A 99 41.06 -27.68 -11.49
N TRP A 100 39.87 -28.22 -11.75
CA TRP A 100 39.73 -29.62 -12.12
C TRP A 100 40.39 -29.94 -13.46
N THR A 101 40.24 -29.10 -14.48
CA THR A 101 40.91 -29.32 -15.77
C THR A 101 42.42 -29.25 -15.64
N ASP A 102 42.94 -28.31 -14.85
CA ASP A 102 44.38 -28.15 -14.63
C ASP A 102 44.97 -29.39 -13.94
N ILE A 103 44.26 -29.97 -12.96
CA ILE A 103 44.67 -31.21 -12.28
C ILE A 103 44.65 -32.40 -13.26
N ASP A 104 43.61 -32.56 -14.07
CA ASP A 104 43.51 -33.66 -15.06
C ASP A 104 44.65 -33.60 -16.08
N ASP A 105 44.96 -32.41 -16.58
CA ASP A 105 46.09 -32.18 -17.49
C ASP A 105 47.44 -32.51 -16.83
N MET A 106 47.65 -32.11 -15.57
CA MET A 106 48.86 -32.45 -14.82
C MET A 106 49.01 -33.97 -14.64
N VAL A 107 47.95 -34.67 -14.23
CA VAL A 107 47.96 -36.13 -14.08
C VAL A 107 48.30 -36.79 -15.41
N ARG A 108 47.68 -36.36 -16.51
CA ARG A 108 47.94 -36.87 -17.86
C ARG A 108 49.41 -36.69 -18.28
N VAL A 109 50.04 -35.55 -17.97
CA VAL A 109 51.46 -35.30 -18.25
C VAL A 109 52.35 -36.24 -17.44
N LEU A 110 52.09 -36.40 -16.14
CA LEU A 110 52.87 -37.26 -15.27
C LEU A 110 52.77 -38.75 -15.67
N THR A 111 51.56 -39.22 -16.05
CA THR A 111 51.36 -40.61 -16.50
C THR A 111 52.10 -40.91 -17.82
N LYS A 112 52.17 -39.95 -18.74
CA LYS A 112 52.95 -40.10 -19.98
C LYS A 112 54.45 -40.14 -19.71
N ALA A 113 54.94 -39.33 -18.76
CA ALA A 113 56.35 -39.28 -18.39
C ALA A 113 56.83 -40.55 -17.65
N SER A 114 55.95 -41.27 -16.96
CA SER A 114 56.28 -42.53 -16.26
C SER A 114 56.17 -43.79 -17.14
N GLY A 115 55.56 -43.69 -18.32
CA GLY A 115 55.33 -44.81 -19.25
C GLY A 115 56.33 -44.91 -20.40
N SER A 116 57.41 -44.12 -20.37
CA SER A 116 58.57 -44.17 -21.28
C SER A 116 59.81 -44.60 -20.52
#